data_AF-A0A954SZ66-F1
#
_entry.id   AF-A0A954SZ66-F1
#
_cell.length_a   1.000
_cell.length_b   1.000
_cell.length_c   1.000
_cell.angle_alpha   90.00
_cell.angle_beta   90.00
_cell.angle_gamma   90.00
#
_symmetry.space_group_name_H-M   'P 1'
#
loop_
_entity.id
_entity.type
_entity.pdbx_description
1 polymer ?
#
loop_
_entity_poly.entity_id
_entity_poly.type
_entity_poly.pdbx_seq_one_letter_code
_entity_poly.pdbx_strand_id
1 'polypeptide(L)'
;SRARYKIYIIDEVHMLTQQAFNALLKTLEEPPEHVKFIFCTTDPEKIPITVLSRCQRFDFAPIETDEILGRLREIVKSEGATADEEALRLLARRANGSMRDSQSLLEQILSFATNTITVDQVHAMLGTADDARLSEIANALIDRDAASVLRMVDDAIMAGIDAGQLAEQLLGYFRDVMTSAVGCGVEM
;
A
#
# COMPACT_ATOMS: atom_id res chain seq x y z
N SER A 1 30.91 4.86 24.01
CA SER A 1 29.60 4.49 24.60
C SER A 1 29.43 2.98 24.46
N ARG A 2 29.39 2.21 25.56
CA ARG A 2 29.09 0.75 25.51
C ARG A 2 27.62 0.57 25.91
N ALA A 3 26.73 0.58 24.92
CA ALA A 3 25.32 0.26 25.14
C ALA A 3 25.16 -1.19 25.63
N ARG A 4 24.09 -1.46 26.39
CA ARG A 4 23.78 -2.80 26.97
C ARG A 4 23.63 -3.88 25.90
N TYR A 5 23.06 -3.52 24.75
CA TYR A 5 22.90 -4.40 23.60
C TYR A 5 23.45 -3.76 22.34
N LYS A 6 23.93 -4.60 21.43
CA LYS A 6 24.25 -4.28 20.03
C LYS A 6 23.17 -4.92 19.15
N ILE A 7 22.32 -4.08 18.58
CA ILE A 7 21.17 -4.53 17.79
C ILE A 7 21.52 -4.41 16.30
N TYR A 8 21.26 -5.48 15.55
CA TYR A 8 21.35 -5.54 14.11
C TYR A 8 19.96 -5.71 13.53
N ILE A 9 19.49 -4.71 12.78
CA ILE A 9 18.23 -4.79 12.03
C ILE A 9 18.62 -4.94 10.57
N ILE A 10 18.21 -6.04 9.94
CA ILE A 10 18.43 -6.27 8.51
C ILE A 10 17.06 -6.30 7.85
N ASP A 11 16.80 -5.27 7.06
CA ASP A 11 15.59 -5.17 6.25
C ASP A 11 15.75 -5.91 4.92
N GLU A 12 14.63 -6.39 4.39
CA GLU A 12 14.56 -7.25 3.21
C GLU A 12 15.61 -8.36 3.21
N VAL A 13 15.70 -9.09 4.33
CA VAL A 13 16.75 -10.10 4.55
C VAL A 13 16.74 -11.21 3.49
N HIS A 14 15.61 -11.42 2.80
CA HIS A 14 15.51 -12.36 1.68
C HIS A 14 16.40 -11.99 0.48
N MET A 15 16.89 -10.75 0.41
CA MET A 15 17.83 -10.30 -0.60
C MET A 15 19.29 -10.68 -0.29
N LEU A 16 19.57 -11.21 0.91
CA LEU A 16 20.91 -11.67 1.25
C LEU A 16 21.33 -12.88 0.42
N THR A 17 22.61 -12.90 0.06
CA THR A 17 23.20 -14.05 -0.63
C THR A 17 23.26 -15.26 0.30
N GLN A 18 23.28 -16.46 -0.28
CA GLN A 18 23.37 -17.70 0.47
C GLN A 18 24.65 -17.77 1.33
N GLN A 19 25.76 -17.21 0.82
CA GLN A 19 27.02 -17.11 1.56
C GLN A 19 26.89 -16.21 2.79
N ALA A 20 26.15 -15.10 2.68
CA ALA A 20 25.89 -14.20 3.81
C ALA A 20 25.05 -14.89 4.90
N PHE A 21 24.02 -15.64 4.52
CA PHE A 21 23.25 -16.46 5.47
C PHE A 21 24.14 -17.49 6.19
N ASN A 22 24.98 -18.21 5.45
CA ASN A 22 25.88 -19.20 6.03
C ASN A 22 26.87 -18.59 7.04
N ALA A 23 27.36 -17.37 6.79
CA ALA A 23 28.20 -16.64 7.73
C ALA A 23 27.46 -16.25 9.02
N LEU A 24 26.14 -15.99 8.93
CA LEU A 24 25.32 -15.66 10.08
C LEU A 24 24.92 -16.88 10.92
N LEU A 25 24.84 -18.07 10.32
CA LEU A 25 24.34 -19.29 11.01
C LEU A 25 25.05 -19.57 12.33
N LYS A 26 26.38 -19.53 12.37
CA LYS A 26 27.14 -19.77 13.61
C LYS A 26 26.80 -18.76 14.70
N THR A 27 26.56 -17.51 14.31
CA THR A 27 26.21 -16.43 15.23
C THR A 27 24.75 -16.55 15.70
N LEU A 28 23.86 -17.11 14.88
CA LEU A 28 22.47 -17.37 15.26
C LEU A 28 22.33 -18.61 16.16
N GLU A 29 23.23 -19.59 16.02
CA GLU A 29 23.30 -20.77 16.90
C GLU A 29 23.81 -20.42 18.30
N GLU A 30 24.88 -19.63 18.37
CA GLU A 30 25.51 -19.23 19.63
C GLU A 30 25.61 -17.69 19.71
N PRO A 31 24.47 -16.98 19.82
CA PRO A 31 24.48 -15.52 19.81
C PRO A 31 25.15 -14.99 21.07
N PRO A 32 26.09 -14.03 20.95
CA PRO A 32 26.62 -13.32 22.11
C PRO A 32 25.47 -12.69 22.90
N GLU A 33 25.49 -12.76 24.24
CA GLU A 33 24.36 -12.33 25.09
C GLU A 33 23.91 -10.88 24.83
N HIS A 34 24.88 -10.02 24.49
CA HIS A 34 24.67 -8.60 24.22
C HIS A 34 24.30 -8.31 22.76
N VAL A 35 24.28 -9.29 21.86
CA VAL A 35 23.92 -9.09 20.45
C VAL A 35 22.49 -9.55 20.21
N LYS A 36 21.73 -8.75 19.46
CA LYS A 36 20.37 -9.08 19.03
C LYS A 36 20.23 -8.85 17.53
N PHE A 37 19.63 -9.81 16.84
CA PHE A 37 19.29 -9.71 15.42
C PHE A 37 17.78 -9.55 15.27
N ILE A 38 17.37 -8.64 14.39
CA ILE A 38 16.00 -8.45 13.95
C ILE A 38 16.04 -8.53 12.42
N PHE A 39 15.31 -9.48 11.86
CA PHE A 39 15.22 -9.69 10.43
C PHE A 39 13.82 -9.32 9.97
N CYS A 40 13.74 -8.45 8.95
CA CYS A 40 12.50 -8.07 8.31
C CYS A 40 12.50 -8.61 6.88
N THR A 41 11.37 -9.16 6.44
CA THR A 41 11.19 -9.65 5.08
C THR A 41 9.72 -9.60 4.70
N THR A 42 9.45 -9.26 3.44
CA THR A 42 8.13 -9.41 2.81
C THR A 42 7.92 -10.80 2.21
N ASP A 43 8.99 -11.59 2.06
CA ASP A 43 8.97 -12.93 1.46
C ASP A 43 9.68 -13.94 2.40
N PRO A 44 8.93 -14.54 3.35
CA PRO A 44 9.51 -15.48 4.32
C PRO A 44 9.89 -16.83 3.69
N GLU A 45 9.31 -17.20 2.56
CA GLU A 45 9.58 -18.49 1.88
C GLU A 45 10.97 -18.54 1.25
N LYS A 46 11.51 -17.38 0.86
CA LYS A 46 12.89 -17.24 0.38
C LYS A 46 13.94 -17.38 1.49
N ILE A 47 13.54 -17.39 2.76
CA ILE A 47 14.48 -17.51 3.88
C ILE A 47 14.82 -18.98 4.12
N PRO A 48 16.11 -19.35 4.23
CA PRO A 48 16.50 -20.72 4.55
C PRO A 48 15.86 -21.20 5.85
N ILE A 49 15.30 -22.42 5.85
CA ILE A 49 14.66 -23.01 7.03
C ILE A 49 15.60 -23.11 8.24
N THR A 50 16.91 -23.19 8.00
CA THR A 50 17.96 -23.18 9.01
C THR A 50 18.02 -21.85 9.79
N VAL A 51 17.70 -20.73 9.15
CA VAL A 51 17.61 -19.42 9.81
C VAL A 51 16.27 -19.30 10.54
N LEU A 52 15.17 -19.68 9.88
CA LEU A 52 13.83 -19.62 10.47
C LEU A 52 13.71 -20.45 11.75
N SER A 53 14.33 -21.63 11.81
CA SER A 53 14.28 -22.49 13.01
C SER A 53 15.05 -21.95 14.21
N ARG A 54 15.91 -20.93 14.01
CA ARG A 54 16.73 -20.27 15.03
C ARG A 54 16.24 -18.87 15.37
N CYS A 55 15.12 -18.44 14.76
CA CYS A 55 14.51 -17.14 14.99
C CYS A 55 13.12 -17.30 15.60
N GLN A 56 12.73 -16.38 16.48
CA GLN A 56 11.33 -16.21 16.83
C GLN A 56 10.63 -15.50 15.66
N ARG A 57 9.68 -16.19 15.03
CA ARG A 57 8.88 -15.62 13.95
C ARG A 57 7.71 -14.82 14.52
N PHE A 58 7.50 -13.63 13.95
CA PHE A 58 6.33 -12.80 14.17
C PHE A 58 5.78 -12.43 12.78
N ASP A 59 4.54 -12.84 12.51
CA ASP A 59 3.84 -12.47 11.29
C ASP A 59 2.97 -11.25 11.57
N PHE A 60 3.13 -10.20 10.77
CA PHE A 60 2.31 -9.00 10.84
C PHE A 60 1.22 -9.09 9.77
N ALA A 61 -0.04 -9.07 10.21
CA ALA A 61 -1.17 -8.96 9.30
C ALA A 61 -1.28 -7.52 8.76
N PRO A 62 -1.91 -7.32 7.58
CA PRO A 62 -2.34 -6.00 7.14
C PRO A 62 -3.17 -5.30 8.21
N ILE A 63 -3.04 -3.98 8.31
CA ILE A 63 -3.75 -3.19 9.32
C ILE A 63 -5.20 -2.99 8.86
N GLU A 64 -6.15 -3.08 9.79
CA GLU A 64 -7.56 -2.88 9.49
C GLU A 64 -7.83 -1.44 9.01
N THR A 65 -8.74 -1.29 8.04
CA THR A 65 -9.04 0.01 7.42
C THR A 65 -9.48 1.05 8.46
N ASP A 66 -10.26 0.64 9.47
CA ASP A 66 -10.73 1.53 10.54
C ASP A 66 -9.59 1.99 11.47
N GLU A 67 -8.57 1.17 11.70
CA GLU A 67 -7.38 1.55 12.47
C GLU A 67 -6.53 2.56 11.69
N ILE A 68 -6.36 2.35 10.38
CA ILE A 68 -5.71 3.32 9.49
C ILE A 68 -6.48 4.64 9.52
N LEU A 69 -7.79 4.61 9.34
CA LEU A 69 -8.65 5.79 9.38
C LEU A 69 -8.50 6.55 10.71
N GLY A 70 -8.54 5.84 11.83
CA GLY A 70 -8.30 6.41 13.16
C GLY A 70 -6.95 7.14 13.24
N ARG A 71 -5.89 6.52 12.72
CA ARG A 71 -4.56 7.12 12.69
C ARG A 71 -4.47 8.35 11.79
N LEU A 72 -5.10 8.33 10.61
CA LEU A 72 -5.13 9.49 9.71
C LEU A 72 -5.85 10.67 10.38
N ARG A 73 -6.96 10.43 11.10
CA ARG A 73 -7.65 11.50 11.86
C ARG A 73 -6.74 12.15 12.91
N GLU A 74 -5.95 11.35 13.63
CA GLU A 74 -4.99 11.87 14.62
C GLU A 74 -3.95 12.77 13.97
N ILE A 75 -3.38 12.35 12.83
CA ILE A 75 -2.35 13.09 12.11
C ILE A 75 -2.90 14.42 11.57
N VAL A 76 -4.06 14.40 10.90
CA VAL A 76 -4.71 15.62 10.40
C VAL A 76 -4.90 16.64 11.52
N LYS A 77 -5.36 16.17 12.69
CA LYS A 77 -5.56 17.02 13.86
C LYS A 77 -4.25 17.57 14.43
N SER A 78 -3.18 16.77 14.47
CA SER A 78 -1.88 17.25 14.96
C SER A 78 -1.23 18.27 14.04
N GLU A 79 -1.47 18.18 12.74
CA GLU A 79 -1.03 19.15 11.73
C GLU A 79 -1.88 20.44 11.71
N GLY A 80 -2.95 20.51 12.51
CA GLY A 80 -3.85 21.66 12.55
C GLY A 80 -4.75 21.80 11.31
N ALA A 81 -4.85 20.74 10.51
CA ALA A 81 -5.72 20.68 9.34
C ALA A 81 -7.10 20.14 9.70
N THR A 82 -8.02 20.21 8.74
CA THR A 82 -9.35 19.59 8.79
C THR A 82 -9.51 18.63 7.62
N ALA A 83 -10.37 17.64 7.73
CA ALA A 83 -10.61 16.68 6.65
C ALA A 83 -12.04 16.16 6.68
N ASP A 84 -12.61 15.94 5.49
CA ASP A 84 -13.84 15.19 5.33
C ASP A 84 -13.60 13.72 5.72
N GLU A 85 -14.54 13.18 6.50
CA GLU A 85 -14.45 11.81 7.00
C GLU A 85 -14.38 10.78 5.86
N GLU A 86 -15.16 11.01 4.81
CA GLU A 86 -15.17 10.17 3.61
C GLU A 86 -13.84 10.25 2.83
N ALA A 87 -13.18 11.42 2.84
CA ALA A 87 -11.89 11.61 2.19
C ALA A 87 -10.79 10.77 2.89
N LEU A 88 -10.76 10.78 4.23
CA LEU A 88 -9.84 9.95 5.00
C LEU A 88 -10.15 8.46 4.85
N ARG A 89 -11.42 8.08 4.77
CA ARG A 89 -11.83 6.69 4.53
C ARG A 89 -11.39 6.21 3.15
N LEU A 90 -11.46 7.07 2.13
CA LEU A 90 -10.97 6.76 0.79
C LEU A 90 -9.45 6.52 0.80
N LEU A 91 -8.68 7.37 1.48
CA LEU A 91 -7.24 7.18 1.67
C LEU A 91 -6.92 5.87 2.40
N ALA A 92 -7.63 5.57 3.49
CA ALA A 92 -7.43 4.36 4.26
C ALA A 92 -7.69 3.09 3.44
N ARG A 93 -8.78 3.06 2.66
CA ARG A 93 -9.07 1.95 1.73
C ARG A 93 -8.00 1.81 0.67
N ARG A 94 -7.54 2.91 0.08
CA ARG A 94 -6.53 2.89 -0.99
C ARG A 94 -5.17 2.36 -0.53
N ALA A 95 -4.86 2.56 0.74
CA ALA A 95 -3.63 2.09 1.38
C ALA A 95 -3.60 0.57 1.62
N ASN A 96 -4.73 -0.14 1.50
CA ASN A 96 -4.82 -1.60 1.51
C ASN A 96 -4.02 -2.27 2.65
N GLY A 97 -4.18 -1.77 3.88
CA GLY A 97 -3.52 -2.28 5.07
C GLY A 97 -2.09 -1.78 5.33
N SER A 98 -1.55 -0.92 4.45
CA SER A 98 -0.24 -0.28 4.63
C SER A 98 -0.37 1.08 5.30
N MET A 99 -0.03 1.17 6.59
CA MET A 99 0.01 2.45 7.31
C MET A 99 0.97 3.44 6.64
N ARG A 100 2.11 2.96 6.14
CA ARG A 100 3.11 3.81 5.48
C ARG A 100 2.53 4.47 4.22
N ASP A 101 1.82 3.71 3.40
CA ASP A 101 1.24 4.25 2.16
C ASP A 101 0.10 5.22 2.49
N SER A 102 -0.72 4.90 3.50
CA SER A 102 -1.79 5.80 3.96
C SER A 102 -1.26 7.16 4.39
N GLN A 103 -0.16 7.19 5.15
CA GLN A 103 0.48 8.42 5.62
C GLN A 103 1.16 9.17 4.47
N SER A 104 1.83 8.46 3.57
CA SER A 104 2.45 9.06 2.38
C SER A 104 1.42 9.75 1.49
N LEU A 105 0.27 9.12 1.26
CA LEU A 105 -0.84 9.72 0.51
C LEU A 105 -1.41 10.94 1.23
N LEU A 106 -1.59 10.86 2.56
CA LEU A 106 -2.09 11.98 3.36
C LEU A 106 -1.14 13.18 3.32
N GLU A 107 0.17 12.95 3.49
CA GLU A 107 1.21 13.98 3.41
C GLU A 107 1.21 14.67 2.03
N GLN A 108 1.06 13.90 0.96
CA GLN A 108 0.96 14.44 -0.38
C GLN A 108 -0.25 15.38 -0.51
N ILE A 109 -1.42 15.02 0.00
CA ILE A 109 -2.59 15.93 -0.03
C ILE A 109 -2.37 17.17 0.83
N LEU A 110 -1.85 17.00 2.04
CA LEU A 110 -1.57 18.11 2.96
C LEU A 110 -0.59 19.12 2.35
N SER A 111 0.31 18.69 1.46
CA SER A 111 1.24 19.59 0.77
C SER A 111 0.57 20.55 -0.24
N PHE A 112 -0.62 20.20 -0.75
CA PHE A 112 -1.38 21.01 -1.71
C PHE A 112 -2.62 21.68 -1.10
N ALA A 113 -3.18 21.11 -0.03
CA ALA A 113 -4.40 21.58 0.60
C ALA A 113 -4.15 22.84 1.45
N THR A 114 -5.04 23.83 1.33
CA THR A 114 -4.89 25.13 1.98
C THR A 114 -5.45 25.19 3.41
N ASN A 115 -6.04 24.08 3.92
CA ASN A 115 -6.34 23.77 5.35
C ASN A 115 -7.37 22.63 5.52
N THR A 116 -8.14 22.30 4.48
CA THR A 116 -9.17 21.26 4.53
C THR A 116 -8.93 20.24 3.44
N ILE A 117 -8.89 18.96 3.81
CA ILE A 117 -8.84 17.82 2.90
C ILE A 117 -10.27 17.43 2.53
N THR A 118 -10.57 17.47 1.24
CA THR A 118 -11.88 17.14 0.69
C THR A 118 -11.84 15.86 -0.13
N VAL A 119 -13.00 15.24 -0.32
CA VAL A 119 -13.15 14.03 -1.16
C VAL A 119 -12.66 14.29 -2.58
N ASP A 120 -13.00 15.44 -3.16
CA ASP A 120 -12.58 15.84 -4.52
C ASP A 120 -11.05 15.96 -4.65
N GLN A 121 -10.36 16.47 -3.62
CA GLN A 121 -8.90 16.55 -3.62
C GLN A 121 -8.25 15.18 -3.54
N VAL A 122 -8.79 14.29 -2.70
CA VAL A 122 -8.34 12.89 -2.68
C VAL A 122 -8.57 12.27 -4.05
N HIS A 123 -9.73 12.51 -4.67
CA HIS A 123 -10.02 11.97 -5.99
C HIS A 123 -9.09 12.50 -7.08
N ALA A 124 -8.81 13.79 -7.09
CA ALA A 124 -7.87 14.40 -8.02
C ALA A 124 -6.44 13.86 -7.83
N MET A 125 -6.01 13.65 -6.58
CA MET A 125 -4.67 13.12 -6.28
C MET A 125 -4.54 11.63 -6.63
N LEU A 126 -5.57 10.83 -6.33
CA LEU A 126 -5.62 9.40 -6.64
C LEU A 126 -5.95 9.14 -8.11
N GLY A 127 -6.29 10.16 -8.88
CA GLY A 127 -6.81 10.05 -10.24
C GLY A 127 -8.28 9.63 -10.33
N THR A 128 -8.90 9.17 -9.23
CA THR A 128 -10.28 8.63 -9.18
C THR A 128 -11.45 9.57 -9.55
N ALA A 129 -11.22 10.85 -9.89
CA ALA A 129 -12.19 11.57 -10.74
C ALA A 129 -12.39 10.85 -12.11
N ASP A 130 -11.51 9.90 -12.42
CA ASP A 130 -11.56 8.91 -13.49
C ASP A 130 -12.69 7.88 -13.39
N ASP A 131 -13.55 7.81 -12.35
CA ASP A 131 -14.66 6.82 -12.35
C ASP A 131 -15.56 6.94 -13.60
N ALA A 132 -15.79 8.17 -14.08
CA ALA A 132 -16.47 8.41 -15.35
C ALA A 132 -15.66 7.87 -16.54
N ARG A 133 -14.33 8.07 -16.55
CA ARG A 133 -13.43 7.55 -17.59
C ARG A 133 -13.36 6.02 -17.58
N LEU A 134 -13.27 5.41 -16.40
CA LEU A 134 -13.29 3.96 -16.22
C LEU A 134 -14.61 3.38 -16.71
N SER A 135 -15.72 4.04 -16.40
CA SER A 135 -17.04 3.67 -16.91
C SER A 135 -17.12 3.79 -18.44
N GLU A 136 -16.61 4.87 -19.03
CA GLU A 136 -16.56 5.07 -20.49
C GLU A 136 -15.69 4.01 -21.19
N ILE A 137 -14.50 3.73 -20.65
CA ILE A 137 -13.61 2.67 -21.16
C ILE A 137 -14.29 1.30 -21.02
N ALA A 138 -14.92 1.02 -19.89
CA ALA A 138 -15.65 -0.23 -19.65
C ALA A 138 -16.82 -0.39 -20.63
N ASN A 139 -17.60 0.65 -20.88
CA ASN A 139 -18.70 0.64 -21.85
C ASN A 139 -18.19 0.38 -23.27
N ALA A 140 -17.12 1.07 -23.70
CA ALA A 140 -16.54 0.85 -25.01
C ALA A 140 -15.97 -0.58 -25.18
N LEU A 141 -15.43 -1.17 -24.10
CA LEU A 141 -15.01 -2.57 -24.08
C LEU A 141 -16.21 -3.53 -24.24
N ILE A 142 -17.32 -3.26 -23.55
CA ILE A 142 -18.57 -4.03 -23.67
C ILE A 142 -19.12 -3.97 -25.11
N ASP A 143 -19.10 -2.77 -25.71
CA ASP A 143 -19.54 -2.51 -27.07
C ASP A 143 -18.56 -3.02 -28.15
N ARG A 144 -17.40 -3.55 -27.73
CA ARG A 144 -16.31 -4.01 -28.61
C ARG A 144 -15.76 -2.92 -29.54
N ASP A 145 -15.85 -1.66 -29.12
CA ASP A 145 -15.27 -0.53 -29.84
C ASP A 145 -13.79 -0.35 -29.49
N ALA A 146 -12.94 -1.19 -30.08
CA ALA A 146 -11.49 -1.15 -29.87
C ALA A 146 -10.87 0.21 -30.24
N ALA A 147 -11.45 0.94 -31.21
CA ALA A 147 -10.90 2.23 -31.63
C ALA A 147 -11.11 3.29 -30.55
N SER A 148 -12.30 3.36 -29.95
CA SER A 148 -12.56 4.27 -28.83
C SER A 148 -11.74 3.91 -27.60
N VAL A 149 -11.63 2.62 -27.27
CA VAL A 149 -10.79 2.16 -26.14
C VAL A 149 -9.34 2.62 -26.30
N LEU A 150 -8.74 2.37 -27.47
CA LEU A 150 -7.35 2.76 -27.73
C LEU A 150 -7.14 4.27 -27.65
N ARG A 151 -8.08 5.08 -28.15
CA ARG A 151 -8.03 6.54 -28.03
C ARG A 151 -8.08 7.01 -26.59
N MET A 152 -9.02 6.49 -25.80
CA MET A 152 -9.18 6.88 -24.40
C MET A 152 -7.96 6.50 -23.55
N VAL A 153 -7.33 5.36 -23.84
CA VAL A 153 -6.07 4.95 -23.21
C VAL A 153 -4.93 5.88 -23.61
N ASP A 154 -4.81 6.24 -24.89
CA ASP A 154 -3.78 7.17 -25.36
C ASP A 154 -3.96 8.56 -24.72
N ASP A 155 -5.19 9.07 -24.67
CA ASP A 155 -5.52 10.34 -24.00
C ASP A 155 -5.18 10.31 -22.50
N ALA A 156 -5.41 9.19 -21.82
CA ALA A 156 -5.03 9.00 -20.42
C ALA A 156 -3.51 9.05 -20.22
N ILE A 157 -2.75 8.35 -21.07
CA ILE A 157 -1.29 8.33 -21.02
C ILE A 157 -0.72 9.72 -21.33
N MET A 158 -1.27 10.42 -22.33
CA MET A 158 -0.88 11.79 -22.68
C MET A 158 -1.18 12.80 -21.56
N ALA A 159 -2.21 12.54 -20.75
CA ALA A 159 -2.49 13.30 -19.54
C ALA A 159 -1.56 12.98 -18.36
N GLY A 160 -0.61 12.04 -18.53
CA GLY A 160 0.38 11.66 -17.54
C GLY A 160 -0.04 10.51 -16.61
N ILE A 161 -1.11 9.80 -16.92
CA ILE A 161 -1.58 8.64 -16.14
C ILE A 161 -0.70 7.43 -16.47
N ASP A 162 -0.23 6.73 -15.44
CA ASP A 162 0.51 5.48 -15.61
C ASP A 162 -0.39 4.35 -16.12
N ALA A 163 0.09 3.61 -17.13
CA ALA A 163 -0.70 2.55 -17.76
C ALA A 163 -0.96 1.36 -16.84
N GLY A 164 -0.02 1.05 -15.93
CA GLY A 164 -0.20 0.01 -14.91
C GLY A 164 -1.26 0.41 -13.90
N GLN A 165 -1.23 1.65 -13.43
CA GLN A 165 -2.25 2.22 -12.55
C GLN A 165 -3.64 2.21 -13.20
N LEU A 166 -3.75 2.61 -14.48
CA LEU A 166 -5.02 2.57 -15.21
C LEU A 166 -5.57 1.14 -15.33
N ALA A 167 -4.71 0.15 -15.58
CA ALA A 167 -5.11 -1.25 -15.64
C ALA A 167 -5.59 -1.78 -14.28
N GLU A 168 -4.90 -1.45 -13.18
CA GLU A 168 -5.32 -1.80 -11.82
C GLU A 168 -6.67 -1.17 -11.46
N GLN A 169 -6.89 0.09 -11.85
CA GLN A 169 -8.16 0.77 -11.64
C GLN A 169 -9.31 0.13 -12.42
N LEU A 170 -9.09 -0.24 -13.69
CA LEU A 170 -10.09 -0.97 -14.48
C LEU A 170 -10.40 -2.35 -13.88
N LEU A 171 -9.40 -3.07 -13.38
CA LEU A 171 -9.60 -4.35 -12.67
C LEU A 171 -10.45 -4.17 -11.40
N GLY A 172 -10.15 -3.14 -10.61
CA GLY A 172 -10.95 -2.76 -9.44
C GLY A 172 -12.39 -2.45 -9.82
N TYR A 173 -12.59 -1.60 -10.82
CA TYR A 173 -13.92 -1.24 -11.33
C TYR A 173 -14.74 -2.46 -11.73
N PHE A 174 -14.17 -3.40 -12.51
CA PHE A 174 -14.88 -4.62 -12.88
C PHE A 174 -15.20 -5.51 -11.68
N ARG A 175 -14.30 -5.61 -10.70
CA ARG A 175 -14.58 -6.33 -9.45
C ARG A 175 -15.73 -5.70 -8.68
N ASP A 176 -15.79 -4.38 -8.60
CA ASP A 176 -16.81 -3.65 -7.86
C ASP A 176 -18.19 -3.76 -8.56
N VAL A 177 -18.21 -3.77 -9.90
CA VAL A 177 -19.41 -4.09 -10.69
C VAL A 177 -19.85 -5.55 -10.46
N MET A 178 -18.91 -6.50 -10.44
CA MET A 178 -19.22 -7.91 -10.18
C MET A 178 -19.81 -8.13 -8.78
N THR A 179 -19.22 -7.52 -7.74
CA THR A 179 -19.71 -7.64 -6.36
C THR A 179 -21.10 -7.02 -6.22
N SER A 180 -21.31 -5.85 -6.82
CA SER A 180 -22.62 -5.18 -6.89
C SER A 180 -23.68 -6.03 -7.61
N ALA A 181 -23.32 -6.66 -8.73
CA ALA A 181 -24.22 -7.51 -9.50
C ALA A 181 -24.66 -8.78 -8.75
N VAL A 182 -23.81 -9.29 -7.84
CA VAL A 182 -24.09 -10.47 -7.01
C VAL A 182 -24.80 -10.08 -5.70
N GLY A 183 -24.99 -8.79 -5.43
CA GLY A 183 -25.70 -8.29 -4.24
C GLY A 183 -24.83 -8.22 -2.98
N CYS A 184 -23.51 -8.31 -3.11
CA CYS A 184 -22.60 -7.99 -2.02
C CYS A 184 -22.51 -6.45 -1.93
N GLY A 185 -22.83 -5.88 -0.76
CA GLY A 185 -22.64 -4.45 -0.51
C GLY A 185 -21.17 -4.04 -0.66
N VAL A 186 -20.93 -2.76 -0.91
CA VAL A 186 -19.61 -2.12 -1.14
C VAL A 186 -18.71 -2.09 0.13
N GLU A 187 -18.94 -3.01 1.07
CA GLU A 187 -18.27 -3.12 2.37
C GLU A 187 -17.37 -4.36 2.44
N MET A 188 -16.60 -4.63 1.38
CA MET A 188 -15.39 -5.48 1.42
C MET A 188 -14.18 -4.66 1.00
#